data_AF-A0A9D5SXL5-F1
#
_entry.id   AF-A0A9D5SXL5-F1
#
_cell.length_a   1.000
_cell.length_b   1.000
_cell.length_c   1.000
_cell.angle_alpha   90.00
_cell.angle_beta   90.00
_cell.angle_gamma   90.00
#
_symmetry.space_group_name_H-M   'P 1'
#
loop_
_entity.id
_entity.type
_entity.pdbx_description
1 polymer ?
#
loop_
_entity_poly.entity_id
_entity_poly.type
_entity_poly.pdbx_seq_one_letter_code
_entity_poly.pdbx_strand_id
1 'polypeptide(L)'
;MAIIGRFLDKLADIAEEREEFRRSGGEYRLAGRETRTTRFSAPRAFGKRQQTTDDIGDLARYEGVYKEEKPQMPSAPQQYPSFYTGEERAGYHFTEVRSAADRPGGDPRYDSYEGREQEESPRYSRRGNARDEYGDRPTRGRHSDRPEVKRGHVFDDIESEEAGAFYEAEYERYMRTAKQPPKKRRVGRKMTILVAVTFAVLAQIIIFSSLTGEHDRTITSAEENPEVVYSNTVTSDGEEIPTTVDGLLRLEAENIVMNMTLEQKVGQMLLVRSNGKNTKDFCELIKSCHAGGVLLFKDNFKSRTKAEVTSYINSLQEAGGGSMLVCVDEEGGSVVRVSSNARLRDKAFRSPQNIYIRNGMDGIREDTLDKSQFLMELGINVNLAPVADVVTNTRAYMYDRAFGKGAEETAEYVRTTVTAMKEKGIGCVIKHFPGYGNTSGDTHNGAVVLDTAETVVFERDLLPFKAGIEAGADAVLVSHTITKAIDDSRPASMSDSVIAVLRGDLGFEGVVMSDALDMDAIKEYGGGEDVCVEAIQAGIDLLCTPEDPVQSFSAICNAVADGTLSEYEIDKAAERIVYWKLRMNVWSSDG
;
A
#
# COMPACT_ATOMS: atom_id res chain seq x y z
N MET A 1 -29.84 -6.43 2.07
CA MET A 1 -30.86 -7.46 1.76
C MET A 1 -30.92 -7.81 0.27
N ALA A 2 -31.27 -6.92 -0.66
CA ALA A 2 -31.29 -7.26 -2.11
C ALA A 2 -29.90 -7.58 -2.72
N ILE A 3 -28.82 -7.05 -2.13
CA ILE A 3 -27.42 -7.34 -2.52
C ILE A 3 -27.00 -8.74 -2.04
N ILE A 4 -27.37 -9.09 -0.81
CA ILE A 4 -27.09 -10.40 -0.20
C ILE A 4 -27.85 -11.52 -0.95
N GLY A 5 -29.09 -11.27 -1.37
CA GLY A 5 -29.86 -12.24 -2.17
C GLY A 5 -29.18 -12.58 -3.50
N ARG A 6 -28.77 -11.57 -4.28
CA ARG A 6 -28.07 -11.78 -5.56
C ARG A 6 -26.69 -12.43 -5.39
N PHE A 7 -26.04 -12.21 -4.26
CA PHE A 7 -24.74 -12.81 -3.93
C PHE A 7 -24.88 -14.29 -3.54
N LEU A 8 -25.89 -14.64 -2.75
CA LEU A 8 -26.17 -16.03 -2.38
C LEU A 8 -26.63 -16.88 -3.58
N ASP A 9 -27.42 -16.30 -4.49
CA ASP A 9 -27.84 -17.00 -5.73
C ASP A 9 -26.61 -17.33 -6.60
N LYS A 10 -25.65 -16.40 -6.73
CA LYS A 10 -24.43 -16.58 -7.54
C LYS A 10 -23.45 -17.59 -6.92
N LEU A 11 -23.39 -17.67 -5.59
CA LEU A 11 -22.58 -18.67 -4.88
C LEU A 11 -23.13 -20.09 -5.01
N ALA A 12 -24.47 -20.24 -5.11
CA ALA A 12 -25.08 -21.53 -5.39
C ALA A 12 -24.68 -22.05 -6.79
N ASP A 13 -24.67 -21.17 -7.79
CA ASP A 13 -24.22 -21.49 -9.15
C ASP A 13 -22.73 -21.90 -9.16
N ILE A 14 -21.86 -21.18 -8.43
CA ILE A 14 -20.41 -21.48 -8.34
C ILE A 14 -20.15 -22.83 -7.64
N ALA A 15 -20.91 -23.16 -6.59
CA ALA A 15 -20.79 -24.44 -5.91
C ALA A 15 -21.19 -25.62 -6.81
N GLU A 16 -22.19 -25.42 -7.67
CA GLU A 16 -22.67 -26.40 -8.63
C GLU A 16 -21.64 -26.63 -9.77
N GLU A 17 -21.04 -25.56 -10.31
CA GLU A 17 -19.96 -25.65 -11.31
C GLU A 17 -18.72 -26.39 -10.77
N ARG A 18 -18.35 -26.18 -9.50
CA ARG A 18 -17.24 -26.91 -8.85
C ARG A 18 -17.53 -28.40 -8.71
N GLU A 19 -18.78 -28.76 -8.40
CA GLU A 19 -19.20 -30.15 -8.31
C GLU A 19 -19.17 -30.84 -9.69
N GLU A 20 -19.55 -30.11 -10.75
CA GLU A 20 -19.54 -30.59 -12.13
C GLU A 20 -18.13 -30.75 -12.68
N PHE A 21 -17.22 -29.81 -12.38
CA PHE A 21 -15.79 -29.90 -12.69
C PHE A 21 -15.13 -31.13 -12.02
N ARG A 22 -15.53 -31.43 -10.78
CA ARG A 22 -15.01 -32.62 -10.07
C ARG A 22 -15.55 -33.91 -10.66
N ARG A 23 -16.82 -33.94 -11.08
CA ARG A 23 -17.45 -35.10 -11.75
C ARG A 23 -16.82 -35.39 -13.11
N SER A 24 -16.25 -34.40 -13.79
CA SER A 24 -15.55 -34.58 -15.07
C SER A 24 -14.07 -35.00 -14.93
N GLY A 25 -13.56 -35.15 -13.70
CA GLY A 25 -12.20 -35.63 -13.45
C GLY A 25 -11.10 -34.66 -13.89
N GLY A 26 -11.42 -33.37 -14.03
CA GLY A 26 -10.45 -32.35 -14.45
C GLY A 26 -10.04 -32.43 -15.94
N GLU A 27 -10.78 -33.16 -16.78
CA GLU A 27 -10.53 -33.17 -18.23
C GLU A 27 -11.30 -32.05 -18.94
N TYR A 28 -10.57 -31.12 -19.57
CA TYR A 28 -11.11 -30.15 -20.52
C TYR A 28 -11.81 -30.88 -21.68
N ARG A 29 -13.14 -30.83 -21.75
CA ARG A 29 -13.86 -30.99 -23.02
C ARG A 29 -13.92 -29.64 -23.72
N LEU A 30 -13.07 -29.46 -24.72
CA LEU A 30 -13.31 -28.49 -25.79
C LEU A 30 -14.60 -28.90 -26.53
N ALA A 31 -15.75 -28.41 -26.07
CA ALA A 31 -17.00 -28.49 -26.81
C ALA A 31 -16.99 -27.43 -27.92
N GLY A 32 -17.01 -27.90 -29.16
CA GLY A 32 -16.68 -27.14 -30.35
C GLY A 32 -17.60 -25.96 -30.66
N ARG A 33 -16.96 -24.88 -31.12
CA ARG A 33 -17.55 -23.95 -32.10
C ARG A 33 -16.93 -24.22 -33.47
N GLU A 34 -17.81 -24.47 -34.43
CA GLU A 34 -17.54 -24.83 -35.81
C GLU A 34 -16.50 -23.92 -36.48
N THR A 35 -15.34 -24.46 -36.85
CA THR A 35 -14.50 -23.85 -37.89
C THR A 35 -15.10 -24.14 -39.25
N ARG A 36 -15.81 -23.16 -39.80
CA ARG A 36 -16.31 -23.17 -41.17
C ARG A 36 -15.12 -23.10 -42.14
N THR A 37 -14.77 -24.24 -42.73
CA THR A 37 -13.85 -24.31 -43.87
C THR A 37 -14.44 -23.60 -45.08
N THR A 38 -13.76 -22.58 -45.58
CA THR A 38 -13.95 -22.08 -46.95
C THR A 38 -12.65 -22.25 -47.73
N ARG A 39 -12.70 -23.08 -48.78
CA ARG A 39 -11.69 -23.18 -49.85
C ARG A 39 -12.19 -22.45 -51.10
N PHE A 40 -11.22 -22.15 -51.97
CA PHE A 40 -11.23 -21.47 -53.28
C PHE A 40 -10.96 -19.96 -53.19
N SER A 41 -9.99 -19.36 -53.89
CA SER A 41 -9.30 -19.75 -55.14
C SER A 41 -7.96 -19.01 -55.29
N ALA A 42 -7.00 -19.60 -56.01
CA ALA A 42 -5.76 -18.95 -56.45
C ALA A 42 -5.98 -17.97 -57.62
N PRO A 43 -5.03 -17.07 -57.93
CA PRO A 43 -4.17 -17.37 -59.09
C PRO A 43 -2.68 -16.91 -59.04
N ARG A 44 -1.86 -17.77 -59.67
CA ARG A 44 -0.71 -17.52 -60.59
C ARG A 44 0.63 -16.93 -60.11
N ALA A 45 1.61 -17.85 -60.06
CA ALA A 45 2.87 -17.93 -60.84
C ALA A 45 3.94 -16.82 -60.77
N PHE A 46 5.18 -17.18 -60.40
CA PHE A 46 6.35 -17.31 -61.30
C PHE A 46 7.63 -17.77 -60.54
N GLY A 47 8.42 -18.68 -61.12
CA GLY A 47 9.89 -18.69 -60.98
C GLY A 47 10.59 -19.84 -60.24
N LYS A 48 10.94 -20.90 -60.99
CA LYS A 48 12.26 -21.61 -61.11
C LYS A 48 13.20 -21.59 -59.86
N ARG A 49 13.82 -22.68 -59.38
CA ARG A 49 14.66 -23.68 -60.07
C ARG A 49 15.20 -24.73 -59.06
N GLN A 50 15.36 -25.97 -59.53
CA GLN A 50 16.35 -27.03 -59.22
C GLN A 50 16.49 -27.59 -57.78
N GLN A 51 16.13 -28.86 -57.52
CA GLN A 51 16.87 -30.13 -57.74
C GLN A 51 17.98 -30.41 -56.70
N THR A 52 17.77 -31.37 -55.80
CA THR A 52 18.42 -32.71 -55.81
C THR A 52 17.93 -33.55 -54.63
N THR A 53 17.90 -34.86 -54.87
CA THR A 53 17.41 -35.96 -54.06
C THR A 53 18.57 -36.72 -53.40
N ASP A 54 18.21 -37.72 -52.58
CA ASP A 54 19.01 -38.85 -52.07
C ASP A 54 19.78 -38.54 -50.76
N ASP A 55 19.81 -39.39 -49.72
CA ASP A 55 19.35 -40.76 -49.57
C ASP A 55 19.23 -41.16 -48.08
N ILE A 56 18.58 -42.30 -47.85
CA ILE A 56 18.26 -42.99 -46.59
C ILE A 56 19.45 -43.84 -46.08
N GLY A 57 19.58 -44.04 -44.75
CA GLY A 57 19.99 -45.34 -44.20
C GLY A 57 21.02 -45.42 -43.05
N ASP A 58 20.62 -46.16 -42.01
CA ASP A 58 21.40 -47.02 -41.09
C ASP A 58 22.02 -46.50 -39.76
N LEU A 59 21.23 -46.70 -38.70
CA LEU A 59 21.46 -47.60 -37.55
C LEU A 59 22.90 -48.10 -37.27
N ALA A 60 23.42 -47.83 -36.06
CA ALA A 60 23.61 -48.84 -35.00
C ALA A 60 24.48 -48.36 -33.81
N ARG A 61 23.91 -48.55 -32.59
CA ARG A 61 24.50 -49.05 -31.33
C ARG A 61 25.85 -48.50 -30.82
N TYR A 62 25.81 -47.90 -29.63
CA TYR A 62 26.78 -48.18 -28.56
C TYR A 62 26.09 -48.09 -27.18
N GLU A 63 26.01 -49.22 -26.47
CA GLU A 63 25.74 -49.29 -25.04
C GLU A 63 27.05 -49.14 -24.26
N GLY A 64 27.01 -48.51 -23.08
CA GLY A 64 28.18 -48.45 -22.19
C GLY A 64 28.04 -47.51 -20.98
N VAL A 65 27.20 -47.89 -20.02
CA VAL A 65 27.39 -47.84 -18.56
C VAL A 65 28.29 -46.73 -17.98
N TYR A 66 27.74 -45.79 -17.18
CA TYR A 66 28.35 -45.36 -15.91
C TYR A 66 27.30 -44.76 -14.93
N LYS A 67 27.08 -45.53 -13.85
CA LYS A 67 26.79 -45.19 -12.45
C LYS A 67 25.87 -44.02 -12.10
N GLU A 68 24.74 -44.39 -11.49
CA GLU A 68 23.92 -43.58 -10.59
C GLU A 68 24.72 -43.12 -9.36
N GLU A 69 24.84 -41.81 -9.18
CA GLU A 69 25.06 -41.20 -7.86
C GLU A 69 23.79 -40.42 -7.49
N LYS A 70 23.14 -40.87 -6.41
CA LYS A 70 22.00 -40.18 -5.78
C LYS A 70 22.49 -38.89 -5.13
N PRO A 71 21.89 -37.72 -5.38
CA PRO A 71 22.08 -36.57 -4.51
C PRO A 71 21.36 -36.82 -3.18
N GLN A 72 22.11 -36.68 -2.09
CA GLN A 72 21.61 -36.63 -0.72
C GLN A 72 20.66 -35.43 -0.55
N MET A 73 19.43 -35.68 -0.07
CA MET A 73 18.55 -34.60 0.37
C MET A 73 19.15 -33.87 1.58
N PRO A 74 19.09 -32.52 1.63
CA PRO A 74 19.41 -31.81 2.85
C PRO A 74 18.39 -32.10 3.95
N SER A 75 18.91 -32.29 5.16
CA SER A 75 18.18 -32.54 6.41
C SER A 75 17.18 -31.43 6.74
N ALA A 76 16.02 -31.83 7.25
CA ALA A 76 14.93 -30.98 7.73
C ALA A 76 15.39 -29.88 8.71
N PRO A 77 14.77 -28.68 8.67
CA PRO A 77 15.02 -27.63 9.66
C PRO A 77 14.52 -28.04 11.05
N GLN A 78 15.30 -27.68 12.06
CA GLN A 78 15.01 -27.87 13.48
C GLN A 78 13.64 -27.28 13.86
N GLN A 79 12.84 -28.12 14.53
CA GLN A 79 11.62 -27.71 15.22
C GLN A 79 11.96 -26.70 16.33
N TYR A 80 11.45 -25.49 16.24
CA TYR A 80 11.30 -24.60 17.39
C TYR A 80 10.08 -25.07 18.20
N PRO A 81 10.16 -25.20 19.54
CA PRO A 81 9.04 -25.65 20.33
C PRO A 81 7.95 -24.57 20.39
N SER A 82 6.73 -24.97 20.03
CA SER A 82 5.52 -24.23 20.35
C SER A 82 5.28 -24.24 21.85
N PHE A 83 4.92 -23.08 22.42
CA PHE A 83 4.34 -23.01 23.75
C PHE A 83 2.87 -22.64 23.62
N TYR A 84 2.00 -23.63 23.77
CA TYR A 84 0.58 -23.44 24.07
C TYR A 84 0.39 -23.35 25.58
N THR A 85 -0.33 -22.29 25.98
CA THR A 85 -1.26 -22.13 27.10
C THR A 85 -1.07 -22.92 28.41
N GLY A 86 -0.97 -22.19 29.52
CA GLY A 86 -1.29 -22.68 30.85
C GLY A 86 -1.47 -21.52 31.83
N GLU A 87 -2.72 -21.24 32.19
CA GLU A 87 -3.05 -20.43 33.36
C GLU A 87 -2.41 -21.04 34.61
N GLU A 88 -1.76 -20.22 35.45
CA GLU A 88 -1.82 -20.43 36.90
C GLU A 88 -1.46 -19.16 37.69
N ARG A 89 -2.33 -18.85 38.66
CA ARG A 89 -2.21 -17.77 39.63
C ARG A 89 -1.27 -18.16 40.77
N ALA A 90 -0.31 -17.29 41.07
CA ALA A 90 0.20 -16.97 42.43
C ALA A 90 1.15 -15.77 42.25
N GLY A 91 1.02 -14.62 42.92
CA GLY A 91 0.97 -14.45 44.37
C GLY A 91 2.40 -14.21 44.88
N TYR A 92 2.60 -13.17 45.71
CA TYR A 92 3.84 -12.75 46.40
C TYR A 92 4.81 -11.87 45.59
N HIS A 93 5.43 -10.82 46.12
CA HIS A 93 5.18 -9.93 47.26
C HIS A 93 6.16 -8.74 47.07
N PHE A 94 5.75 -7.54 47.48
CA PHE A 94 6.59 -6.33 47.51
C PHE A 94 7.80 -6.50 48.44
N THR A 95 8.95 -5.95 48.02
CA THR A 95 9.94 -5.39 48.96
C THR A 95 10.51 -4.10 48.39
N GLU A 96 10.13 -2.99 49.04
CA GLU A 96 10.80 -1.70 48.96
C GLU A 96 12.21 -1.82 49.58
N VAL A 97 13.20 -1.19 48.95
CA VAL A 97 14.37 -0.67 49.67
C VAL A 97 14.56 0.79 49.27
N ARG A 98 14.27 1.69 50.21
CA ARG A 98 14.75 3.07 50.22
C ARG A 98 16.10 3.13 50.93
N SER A 99 17.02 3.94 50.40
CA SER A 99 17.95 4.88 51.09
C SER A 99 19.15 5.08 50.16
N ALA A 100 19.88 6.18 50.11
CA ALA A 100 19.73 7.57 50.55
C ALA A 100 20.83 8.33 49.79
N ALA A 101 20.68 9.64 49.73
CA ALA A 101 21.63 10.58 49.15
C ALA A 101 23.03 10.50 49.81
N ASP A 102 24.07 10.77 49.01
CA ASP A 102 25.13 11.73 49.36
C ASP A 102 25.98 12.10 48.13
N ARG A 103 26.04 13.40 47.85
CA ARG A 103 27.06 14.12 47.06
C ARG A 103 27.86 14.94 48.09
N PRO A 104 29.17 15.25 47.94
CA PRO A 104 29.59 16.24 46.94
C PRO A 104 31.05 16.18 46.42
N GLY A 105 31.28 16.89 45.30
CA GLY A 105 32.47 17.72 45.10
C GLY A 105 33.55 17.21 44.14
N GLY A 106 33.83 17.99 43.08
CA GLY A 106 35.07 17.88 42.31
C GLY A 106 34.98 18.36 40.86
N ASP A 107 35.01 19.68 40.64
CA ASP A 107 35.49 20.31 39.40
C ASP A 107 37.02 20.16 39.34
N PRO A 108 37.62 19.88 38.16
CA PRO A 108 38.49 20.92 37.61
C PRO A 108 38.38 21.10 36.08
N ARG A 109 38.12 22.37 35.76
CA ARG A 109 38.42 23.18 34.58
C ARG A 109 39.73 22.89 33.81
N TYR A 110 39.57 23.02 32.48
CA TYR A 110 40.50 23.51 31.44
C TYR A 110 41.85 22.80 31.22
N ASP A 111 42.03 22.28 30.00
CA ASP A 111 43.20 22.69 29.22
C ASP A 111 42.91 22.72 27.71
N SER A 112 43.35 23.80 27.09
CA SER A 112 43.25 24.14 25.67
C SER A 112 44.53 23.70 24.96
N TYR A 113 44.40 23.06 23.79
CA TYR A 113 45.53 22.91 22.86
C TYR A 113 45.14 23.37 21.46
N GLU A 114 45.75 24.48 21.04
CA GLU A 114 45.81 24.95 19.67
C GLU A 114 46.78 24.11 18.83
N GLY A 115 46.40 23.89 17.57
CA GLY A 115 47.22 24.08 16.38
C GLY A 115 48.54 23.30 16.25
N ARG A 116 48.55 22.30 15.35
CA ARG A 116 49.66 22.09 14.41
C ARG A 116 49.15 21.67 13.05
N GLU A 117 49.43 22.52 12.06
CA GLU A 117 49.57 22.16 10.65
C GLU A 117 50.75 21.21 10.47
N GLN A 118 50.62 20.19 9.61
CA GLN A 118 51.58 19.87 8.54
C GLN A 118 51.14 18.65 7.73
N GLU A 119 51.33 18.77 6.41
CA GLU A 119 51.58 17.71 5.41
C GLU A 119 50.38 16.79 5.07
N GLU A 120 50.07 16.43 3.83
CA GLU A 120 50.83 16.37 2.58
C GLU A 120 49.84 16.17 1.41
N SER A 121 50.13 16.76 0.26
CA SER A 121 49.51 16.39 -1.03
C SER A 121 50.45 15.44 -1.78
N PRO A 122 49.91 14.55 -2.63
CA PRO A 122 50.52 14.34 -3.94
C PRO A 122 49.53 14.55 -5.09
N ARG A 123 49.96 15.37 -6.04
CA ARG A 123 49.43 15.51 -7.40
C ARG A 123 49.75 14.25 -8.22
N TYR A 124 48.89 13.92 -9.19
CA TYR A 124 49.21 13.47 -10.56
C TYR A 124 47.86 13.30 -11.31
N SER A 125 47.63 13.54 -12.59
CA SER A 125 48.19 14.38 -13.65
C SER A 125 47.18 14.34 -14.81
N ARG A 126 47.15 15.39 -15.63
CA ARG A 126 46.37 15.53 -16.88
C ARG A 126 46.65 14.40 -17.89
N ARG A 127 45.62 14.03 -18.66
CA ARG A 127 45.72 13.91 -20.13
C ARG A 127 44.51 14.57 -20.79
N GLY A 128 44.80 15.40 -21.79
CA GLY A 128 43.81 15.90 -22.74
C GLY A 128 44.11 15.37 -24.15
N ASN A 129 43.14 15.58 -25.04
CA ASN A 129 43.19 15.70 -26.51
C ASN A 129 41.89 16.46 -26.86
N ALA A 130 41.83 17.68 -27.44
CA ALA A 130 42.27 18.16 -28.77
C ALA A 130 41.63 17.34 -29.91
N ARG A 131 41.03 17.89 -30.99
CA ARG A 131 40.70 19.25 -31.49
C ARG A 131 39.87 19.06 -32.81
N ASP A 132 39.50 20.18 -33.45
CA ASP A 132 39.07 20.41 -34.88
C ASP A 132 37.59 20.83 -35.02
N GLU A 133 37.18 22.10 -35.24
CA GLU A 133 37.38 23.11 -36.33
C GLU A 133 36.74 22.79 -37.70
N TYR A 134 35.67 23.53 -38.08
CA TYR A 134 35.63 24.51 -39.21
C TYR A 134 34.18 24.95 -39.58
N GLY A 135 33.96 26.23 -39.89
CA GLY A 135 32.77 26.71 -40.62
C GLY A 135 32.33 28.17 -40.43
N ASP A 136 33.06 29.11 -41.06
CA ASP A 136 32.80 30.56 -41.23
C ASP A 136 31.65 30.77 -42.29
N ARG A 137 30.62 31.65 -42.19
CA ARG A 137 30.55 33.09 -42.61
C ARG A 137 29.06 33.61 -42.78
N PRO A 138 28.73 34.91 -43.09
CA PRO A 138 27.99 35.86 -42.21
C PRO A 138 26.63 36.43 -42.76
N THR A 139 25.78 37.16 -42.00
CA THR A 139 25.80 38.64 -41.83
C THR A 139 24.60 39.21 -41.02
N ARG A 140 24.85 40.33 -40.31
CA ARG A 140 23.96 41.46 -39.85
C ARG A 140 22.75 41.12 -38.96
N GLY A 141 22.49 41.73 -37.80
CA GLY A 141 23.05 42.86 -37.06
C GLY A 141 21.92 43.59 -36.30
N ARG A 142 22.01 43.71 -34.96
CA ARG A 142 21.57 44.89 -34.16
C ARG A 142 21.78 44.67 -32.65
N HIS A 143 22.40 45.70 -32.06
CA HIS A 143 22.58 46.02 -30.63
C HIS A 143 21.27 45.86 -29.81
N SER A 144 21.27 45.52 -28.52
CA SER A 144 21.93 46.23 -27.42
C SER A 144 21.84 45.45 -26.10
N ASP A 145 22.93 45.53 -25.34
CA ASP A 145 23.08 45.66 -23.88
C ASP A 145 22.43 44.64 -22.91
N ARG A 146 23.28 43.75 -22.39
CA ARG A 146 23.18 43.14 -21.06
C ARG A 146 24.48 43.38 -20.28
N PRO A 147 24.44 43.72 -18.99
CA PRO A 147 25.51 43.40 -18.07
C PRO A 147 25.18 42.16 -17.22
N GLU A 148 26.24 41.40 -16.96
CA GLU A 148 26.32 40.21 -16.12
C GLU A 148 25.94 40.49 -14.65
N VAL A 149 25.22 39.54 -14.03
CA VAL A 149 25.02 39.50 -12.58
C VAL A 149 25.87 38.38 -12.00
N LYS A 150 26.84 38.77 -11.18
CA LYS A 150 27.60 37.90 -10.28
C LYS A 150 26.70 37.43 -9.13
N ARG A 151 26.83 36.17 -8.75
CA ARG A 151 26.19 35.57 -7.56
C ARG A 151 26.72 36.21 -6.28
N GLY A 152 25.81 36.53 -5.38
CA GLY A 152 26.03 36.82 -3.97
C GLY A 152 24.69 36.87 -3.27
N HIS A 153 24.29 35.78 -2.60
CA HIS A 153 23.13 35.77 -1.72
C HIS A 153 23.54 36.34 -0.36
N VAL A 154 22.98 37.50 -0.04
CA VAL A 154 22.77 37.98 1.32
C VAL A 154 21.25 38.08 1.44
N PHE A 155 20.65 37.33 2.36
CA PHE A 155 19.26 37.53 2.76
C PHE A 155 19.28 38.17 4.14
N ASP A 156 18.59 39.31 4.23
CA ASP A 156 18.36 40.11 5.42
C ASP A 156 17.44 39.39 6.42
N ASP A 157 17.83 39.47 7.69
CA ASP A 157 16.95 39.32 8.85
C ASP A 157 15.99 40.52 8.92
N ILE A 158 14.68 40.27 8.96
CA ILE A 158 13.61 41.02 9.66
C ILE A 158 12.32 40.22 9.37
N GLU A 159 12.02 39.20 10.19
CA GLU A 159 10.65 38.65 10.34
C GLU A 159 10.52 37.66 11.54
N SER A 160 11.43 37.69 12.53
CA SER A 160 11.46 36.66 13.60
C SER A 160 11.04 37.13 15.00
N GLU A 161 10.73 38.40 15.25
CA GLU A 161 10.37 38.87 16.60
C GLU A 161 8.85 38.93 16.87
N GLU A 162 8.02 39.23 15.85
CA GLU A 162 6.56 39.30 16.04
C GLU A 162 5.92 37.91 16.15
N ALA A 163 6.50 36.89 15.49
CA ALA A 163 6.04 35.51 15.63
C ALA A 163 6.31 34.97 17.04
N GLY A 164 7.49 35.23 17.61
CA GLY A 164 7.85 34.77 18.95
C GLY A 164 6.95 35.35 20.05
N ALA A 165 6.61 36.64 19.97
CA ALA A 165 5.74 37.30 20.94
C ALA A 165 4.28 36.80 20.91
N PHE A 166 3.81 36.34 19.75
CA PHE A 166 2.47 35.75 19.62
C PHE A 166 2.39 34.37 20.30
N TYR A 167 3.42 33.53 20.14
CA TYR A 167 3.46 32.19 20.74
C TYR A 167 3.51 32.23 22.27
N GLU A 168 4.30 33.14 22.86
CA GLU A 168 4.41 33.27 24.32
C GLU A 168 3.07 33.71 24.95
N ALA A 169 2.34 34.61 24.29
CA ALA A 169 1.06 35.13 24.78
C ALA A 169 -0.09 34.10 24.74
N GLU A 170 -0.13 33.24 23.73
CA GLU A 170 -1.10 32.13 23.64
C GLU A 170 -0.80 31.03 24.67
N TYR A 171 0.48 30.73 24.91
CA TYR A 171 0.91 29.75 25.91
C TYR A 171 0.53 30.17 27.34
N GLU A 172 0.77 31.43 27.70
CA GLU A 172 0.36 32.00 28.99
C GLU A 172 -1.17 32.05 29.16
N ARG A 173 -1.92 32.21 28.06
CA ARG A 173 -3.39 32.17 28.07
C ARG A 173 -3.91 30.76 28.35
N TYR A 174 -3.28 29.74 27.77
CA TYR A 174 -3.59 28.33 27.97
C TYR A 174 -3.34 27.87 29.42
N MET A 175 -2.23 28.29 30.03
CA MET A 175 -1.90 27.93 31.41
C MET A 175 -2.86 28.52 32.45
N ARG A 176 -3.59 29.60 32.12
CA ARG A 176 -4.61 30.21 33.00
C ARG A 176 -5.95 29.49 32.96
N THR A 177 -6.34 28.91 31.83
CA THR A 177 -7.63 28.22 31.66
C THR A 177 -7.61 26.78 32.16
N ALA A 178 -6.43 26.13 32.19
CA ALA A 178 -6.26 24.75 32.66
C ALA A 178 -6.43 24.54 34.19
N LYS A 179 -6.62 25.60 34.99
CA LYS A 179 -6.74 25.51 36.47
C LYS A 179 -8.17 25.51 37.02
N GLN A 180 -9.21 25.34 36.21
CA GLN A 180 -10.60 25.27 36.72
C GLN A 180 -11.30 23.93 36.44
N PRO A 181 -11.83 23.23 37.46
CA PRO A 181 -12.58 21.99 37.27
C PRO A 181 -14.01 22.26 36.73
N PRO A 182 -14.57 21.37 35.89
CA PRO A 182 -15.87 21.59 35.26
C PRO A 182 -17.05 21.39 36.23
N LYS A 183 -18.07 22.27 36.10
CA LYS A 183 -19.32 22.22 36.88
C LYS A 183 -20.29 21.16 36.36
N LYS A 184 -20.75 20.26 37.24
CA LYS A 184 -21.79 19.24 36.97
C LYS A 184 -23.13 19.89 36.59
N ARG A 185 -23.71 19.52 35.43
CA ARG A 185 -25.07 19.89 35.02
C ARG A 185 -26.04 18.70 35.17
N ARG A 186 -27.15 18.92 35.88
CA ARG A 186 -28.27 17.98 36.06
C ARG A 186 -29.18 18.00 34.83
N VAL A 187 -29.41 16.84 34.21
CA VAL A 187 -30.45 16.63 33.19
C VAL A 187 -31.50 15.69 33.78
N GLY A 188 -32.64 16.24 34.20
CA GLY A 188 -33.72 15.45 34.79
C GLY A 188 -35.06 16.17 34.66
N ARG A 189 -35.82 15.83 33.62
CA ARG A 189 -37.31 15.91 33.52
C ARG A 189 -37.86 15.65 32.12
N LYS A 190 -37.04 15.73 31.05
CA LYS A 190 -37.50 15.49 29.67
C LYS A 190 -37.55 14.01 29.26
N MET A 191 -36.75 13.15 29.91
CA MET A 191 -36.71 11.71 29.60
C MET A 191 -37.98 10.96 30.06
N THR A 192 -38.58 11.38 31.18
CA THR A 192 -39.72 10.67 31.81
C THR A 192 -41.02 10.78 31.00
N ILE A 193 -41.20 11.88 30.25
CA ILE A 193 -42.39 12.08 29.40
C ILE A 193 -42.30 11.22 28.13
N LEU A 194 -41.09 11.04 27.57
CA LEU A 194 -40.88 10.23 26.36
C LEU A 194 -41.10 8.73 26.63
N VAL A 195 -40.71 8.25 27.82
CA VAL A 195 -40.94 6.87 28.26
C VAL A 195 -42.43 6.59 28.51
N ALA A 196 -43.19 7.55 29.05
CA ALA A 196 -44.62 7.36 29.30
C ALA A 196 -45.45 7.24 28.00
N VAL A 197 -45.09 8.01 26.96
CA VAL A 197 -45.78 7.97 25.65
C VAL A 197 -45.50 6.67 24.90
N THR A 198 -44.28 6.14 24.99
CA THR A 198 -43.92 4.85 24.37
C THR A 198 -44.64 3.67 25.01
N PHE A 199 -44.80 3.67 26.34
CA PHE A 199 -45.57 2.64 27.04
C PHE A 199 -47.08 2.64 26.68
N ALA A 200 -47.68 3.81 26.45
CA ALA A 200 -49.08 3.91 26.04
C ALA A 200 -49.33 3.35 24.63
N VAL A 201 -48.40 3.58 23.70
CA VAL A 201 -48.46 3.06 22.33
C VAL A 201 -48.25 1.53 22.31
N LEU A 202 -47.29 1.03 23.10
CA LEU A 202 -47.06 -0.41 23.26
C LEU A 202 -48.28 -1.13 23.87
N ALA A 203 -48.95 -0.52 24.86
CA ALA A 203 -50.16 -1.10 25.44
C ALA A 203 -51.31 -1.21 24.42
N GLN A 204 -51.46 -0.24 23.50
CA GLN A 204 -52.47 -0.30 22.45
C GLN A 204 -52.17 -1.39 21.41
N ILE A 205 -50.91 -1.62 21.07
CA ILE A 205 -50.49 -2.69 20.15
C ILE A 205 -50.78 -4.07 20.77
N ILE A 206 -50.51 -4.25 22.06
CA ILE A 206 -50.77 -5.51 22.78
C ILE A 206 -52.27 -5.84 22.84
N ILE A 207 -53.13 -4.83 23.05
CA ILE A 207 -54.59 -5.00 23.03
C ILE A 207 -55.07 -5.40 21.61
N PHE A 208 -54.49 -4.81 20.56
CA PHE A 208 -54.83 -5.12 19.18
C PHE A 208 -54.41 -6.56 18.79
N SER A 209 -53.23 -7.00 19.23
CA SER A 209 -52.75 -8.37 19.02
C SER A 209 -53.52 -9.42 19.84
N SER A 210 -54.16 -9.04 20.95
CA SER A 210 -54.96 -9.95 21.79
C SER A 210 -56.35 -10.24 21.22
N LEU A 211 -56.85 -9.43 20.28
CA LEU A 211 -58.13 -9.63 19.59
C LEU A 211 -58.02 -10.56 18.36
N THR A 212 -56.79 -10.87 17.95
CA THR A 212 -56.50 -11.75 16.81
C THR A 212 -55.68 -12.93 17.30
N GLY A 213 -56.27 -13.77 18.14
CA GLY A 213 -55.68 -15.06 18.51
C GLY A 213 -56.05 -16.14 17.49
N GLU A 214 -55.04 -16.79 16.89
CA GLU A 214 -54.89 -18.25 16.88
C GLU A 214 -53.51 -18.68 16.34
N HIS A 215 -52.77 -19.35 17.23
CA HIS A 215 -51.85 -20.50 17.08
C HIS A 215 -50.78 -20.56 15.97
N ASP A 216 -49.51 -20.89 16.21
CA ASP A 216 -48.72 -21.13 17.43
C ASP A 216 -47.23 -20.94 17.06
N ARG A 217 -46.45 -20.64 18.10
CA ARG A 217 -45.06 -20.15 18.17
C ARG A 217 -44.07 -21.31 17.92
N THR A 218 -42.77 -21.13 17.65
CA THR A 218 -41.81 -20.25 18.32
C THR A 218 -40.56 -19.99 17.46
N ILE A 219 -40.34 -18.71 17.13
CA ILE A 219 -39.01 -18.09 17.09
C ILE A 219 -39.01 -17.09 18.25
N THR A 220 -38.07 -17.25 19.17
CA THR A 220 -37.75 -16.26 20.21
C THR A 220 -36.77 -15.23 19.68
N SER A 221 -37.02 -14.00 20.09
CA SER A 221 -36.38 -12.73 19.71
C SER A 221 -34.91 -12.62 20.08
N ALA A 222 -34.15 -12.02 19.17
CA ALA A 222 -32.86 -11.40 19.39
C ALA A 222 -33.02 -10.01 20.04
N GLU A 223 -32.12 -9.68 20.97
CA GLU A 223 -31.52 -8.34 21.09
C GLU A 223 -30.13 -8.45 21.72
N GLU A 224 -29.20 -9.00 20.93
CA GLU A 224 -27.77 -8.69 20.91
C GLU A 224 -27.37 -8.77 19.44
N ASN A 225 -26.54 -7.83 18.98
CA ASN A 225 -26.14 -7.64 17.58
C ASN A 225 -25.69 -8.98 16.94
N PRO A 226 -26.45 -9.62 16.03
CA PRO A 226 -25.99 -10.86 15.46
C PRO A 226 -25.05 -10.51 14.31
N GLU A 227 -23.80 -10.94 14.40
CA GLU A 227 -23.15 -11.47 13.22
C GLU A 227 -24.15 -12.42 12.57
N VAL A 228 -24.50 -12.17 11.31
CA VAL A 228 -25.36 -13.07 10.55
C VAL A 228 -24.54 -14.32 10.28
N VAL A 229 -24.53 -15.24 11.24
CA VAL A 229 -24.01 -16.59 11.05
C VAL A 229 -25.06 -17.33 10.23
N TYR A 230 -24.80 -17.46 8.93
CA TYR A 230 -25.53 -18.41 8.10
C TYR A 230 -25.23 -19.82 8.61
N SER A 231 -26.25 -20.66 8.75
CA SER A 231 -26.12 -22.04 9.25
C SER A 231 -25.08 -22.83 8.45
N ASN A 232 -24.19 -23.54 9.13
CA ASN A 232 -23.15 -24.39 8.54
C ASN A 232 -23.72 -25.32 7.45
N THR A 233 -23.51 -24.96 6.19
CA THR A 233 -23.60 -25.89 5.07
C THR A 233 -22.24 -26.58 4.97
N VAL A 234 -22.15 -27.74 5.63
CA VAL A 234 -21.01 -28.64 5.54
C VAL A 234 -21.05 -29.28 4.14
N THR A 235 -20.00 -29.10 3.35
CA THR A 235 -19.81 -29.88 2.11
C THR A 235 -19.60 -31.36 2.45
N SER A 236 -19.79 -32.28 1.50
CA SER A 236 -19.64 -33.73 1.74
C SER A 236 -18.29 -34.15 2.33
N ASP A 237 -17.30 -33.26 2.31
CA ASP A 237 -15.91 -33.51 2.67
C ASP A 237 -15.50 -32.80 3.99
N GLY A 238 -16.44 -32.13 4.68
CA GLY A 238 -16.22 -31.58 6.02
C GLY A 238 -15.55 -30.21 6.08
N GLU A 239 -15.43 -29.50 4.96
CA GLU A 239 -14.86 -28.15 4.91
C GLU A 239 -15.96 -27.11 5.25
N GLU A 240 -15.73 -26.29 6.28
CA GLU A 240 -16.66 -25.24 6.70
C GLU A 240 -16.68 -24.12 5.64
N ILE A 241 -17.83 -23.92 4.99
CA ILE A 241 -18.03 -22.76 4.12
C ILE A 241 -17.96 -21.49 4.99
N PRO A 242 -17.11 -20.49 4.65
CA PRO A 242 -17.04 -19.26 5.42
C PRO A 242 -18.41 -18.58 5.49
N THR A 243 -18.87 -18.27 6.70
CA THR A 243 -20.20 -17.67 6.92
C THR A 243 -20.14 -16.16 7.08
N THR A 244 -18.93 -15.60 7.23
CA THR A 244 -18.71 -14.14 7.32
C THR A 244 -18.63 -13.52 5.93
N VAL A 245 -19.07 -12.27 5.80
CA VAL A 245 -18.93 -11.50 4.54
C VAL A 245 -17.46 -11.47 4.11
N ASP A 246 -16.54 -11.33 5.06
CA ASP A 246 -15.11 -11.30 4.77
C ASP A 246 -14.60 -12.61 4.15
N GLY A 247 -14.96 -13.75 4.76
CA GLY A 247 -14.58 -15.06 4.25
C GLY A 247 -15.17 -15.36 2.87
N LEU A 248 -16.41 -14.93 2.62
CA LEU A 248 -17.05 -15.08 1.31
C LEU A 248 -16.36 -14.22 0.23
N LEU A 249 -15.94 -12.99 0.55
CA LEU A 249 -15.19 -12.16 -0.39
C LEU A 249 -13.79 -12.72 -0.69
N ARG A 250 -13.15 -13.38 0.28
CA ARG A 250 -11.87 -14.07 0.06
C ARG A 250 -12.04 -15.27 -0.87
N LEU A 251 -13.07 -16.09 -0.64
CA LEU A 251 -13.39 -17.21 -1.51
C LEU A 251 -13.72 -16.76 -2.95
N GLU A 252 -14.46 -15.66 -3.09
CA GLU A 252 -14.74 -15.06 -4.41
C GLU A 252 -13.45 -14.58 -5.09
N ALA A 253 -12.52 -13.96 -4.35
CA ALA A 253 -11.23 -13.55 -4.89
C ALA A 253 -10.40 -14.73 -5.38
N GLU A 254 -10.34 -15.82 -4.59
CA GLU A 254 -9.70 -17.08 -4.99
C GLU A 254 -10.31 -17.62 -6.28
N ASN A 255 -11.64 -17.69 -6.36
CA ASN A 255 -12.34 -18.19 -7.56
C ASN A 255 -12.05 -17.32 -8.80
N ILE A 256 -12.05 -15.99 -8.65
CA ILE A 256 -11.70 -15.08 -9.74
C ILE A 256 -10.26 -15.32 -10.21
N VAL A 257 -9.31 -15.41 -9.30
CA VAL A 257 -7.88 -15.58 -9.63
C VAL A 257 -7.61 -16.95 -10.24
N MET A 258 -8.27 -18.02 -9.78
CA MET A 258 -8.17 -19.35 -10.39
C MET A 258 -8.59 -19.37 -11.86
N ASN A 259 -9.45 -18.45 -12.29
CA ASN A 259 -9.91 -18.31 -13.67
C ASN A 259 -9.11 -17.28 -14.50
N MET A 260 -8.11 -16.62 -13.91
CA MET A 260 -7.22 -15.71 -14.63
C MET A 260 -6.07 -16.45 -15.32
N THR A 261 -5.62 -15.94 -16.45
CA THR A 261 -4.31 -16.34 -17.02
C THR A 261 -3.18 -15.76 -16.17
N LEU A 262 -1.98 -16.32 -16.28
CA LEU A 262 -0.79 -15.80 -15.60
C LEU A 262 -0.58 -14.30 -15.88
N GLU A 263 -0.76 -13.88 -17.14
CA GLU A 263 -0.66 -12.48 -17.56
C GLU A 263 -1.65 -11.59 -16.83
N GLN A 264 -2.90 -12.05 -16.63
CA GLN A 264 -3.90 -11.28 -15.91
C GLN A 264 -3.54 -11.17 -14.43
N LYS A 265 -3.04 -12.24 -13.81
CA LYS A 265 -2.60 -12.26 -12.41
C LYS A 265 -1.41 -11.32 -12.19
N VAL A 266 -0.35 -11.43 -13.01
CA VAL A 266 0.81 -10.53 -12.99
C VAL A 266 0.38 -9.09 -13.23
N GLY A 267 -0.54 -8.86 -14.17
CA GLY A 267 -1.09 -7.53 -14.42
C GLY A 267 -1.74 -6.91 -13.18
N GLN A 268 -2.49 -7.70 -12.38
CA GLN A 268 -3.09 -7.21 -11.13
C GLN A 268 -2.06 -6.64 -10.14
N MET A 269 -0.84 -7.17 -10.16
CA MET A 269 0.26 -6.75 -9.29
C MET A 269 0.90 -5.41 -9.70
N LEU A 270 0.56 -4.84 -10.87
CA LEU A 270 1.18 -3.62 -11.38
C LEU A 270 0.36 -2.38 -11.07
N LEU A 271 0.95 -1.44 -10.32
CA LEU A 271 0.43 -0.09 -10.10
C LEU A 271 1.22 0.91 -10.94
N VAL A 272 0.73 1.23 -12.14
CA VAL A 272 1.51 1.99 -13.13
C VAL A 272 1.40 3.52 -12.95
N ARG A 273 2.51 4.22 -13.13
CA ARG A 273 2.58 5.68 -13.00
C ARG A 273 1.98 6.39 -14.20
N SER A 274 1.03 7.28 -13.96
CA SER A 274 0.58 8.21 -15.00
C SER A 274 1.38 9.51 -15.02
N ASN A 275 1.78 9.96 -16.21
CA ASN A 275 2.44 11.25 -16.42
C ASN A 275 1.49 12.40 -16.79
N GLY A 276 0.19 12.12 -16.97
CA GLY A 276 -0.83 13.14 -17.23
C GLY A 276 -0.80 13.82 -18.61
N LYS A 277 0.06 13.36 -19.54
CA LYS A 277 0.26 14.02 -20.84
C LYS A 277 -0.56 13.39 -21.97
N ASN A 278 -0.27 12.13 -22.34
CA ASN A 278 -0.94 11.45 -23.43
C ASN A 278 -1.84 10.33 -22.90
N THR A 279 -3.14 10.63 -22.76
CA THR A 279 -4.14 9.67 -22.28
C THR A 279 -4.21 8.42 -23.15
N LYS A 280 -4.16 8.57 -24.47
CA LYS A 280 -4.32 7.45 -25.40
C LYS A 280 -3.17 6.45 -25.24
N ASP A 281 -1.93 6.94 -25.30
CA ASP A 281 -0.74 6.07 -25.16
C ASP A 281 -0.72 5.41 -23.79
N PHE A 282 -1.13 6.13 -22.74
CA PHE A 282 -1.20 5.56 -21.40
C PHE A 282 -2.29 4.49 -21.25
N CYS A 283 -3.45 4.66 -21.89
CA CYS A 283 -4.47 3.61 -21.96
C CYS A 283 -3.96 2.37 -22.71
N GLU A 284 -3.15 2.53 -23.76
CA GLU A 284 -2.52 1.39 -24.45
C GLU A 284 -1.46 0.69 -23.58
N LEU A 285 -0.70 1.44 -22.77
CA LEU A 285 0.21 0.88 -21.78
C LEU A 285 -0.54 0.01 -20.75
N ILE A 286 -1.64 0.54 -20.18
CA ILE A 286 -2.49 -0.21 -19.23
C ILE A 286 -2.91 -1.55 -19.82
N LYS A 287 -3.40 -1.55 -21.07
CA LYS A 287 -3.82 -2.78 -21.77
C LYS A 287 -2.65 -3.74 -22.03
N SER A 288 -1.47 -3.21 -22.38
CA SER A 288 -0.31 -4.01 -22.79
C SER A 288 0.30 -4.82 -21.64
N CYS A 289 0.09 -4.41 -20.40
CA CYS A 289 0.58 -5.10 -19.20
C CYS A 289 -0.54 -5.50 -18.24
N HIS A 290 -1.81 -5.42 -18.66
CA HIS A 290 -2.98 -5.76 -17.83
C HIS A 290 -3.01 -5.06 -16.46
N ALA A 291 -2.55 -3.81 -16.39
CA ALA A 291 -2.27 -3.14 -15.12
C ALA A 291 -3.48 -3.13 -14.16
N GLY A 292 -3.25 -3.61 -12.93
CA GLY A 292 -4.24 -3.70 -11.87
C GLY A 292 -4.59 -2.36 -11.24
N GLY A 293 -3.73 -1.36 -11.39
CA GLY A 293 -3.98 -0.01 -10.91
C GLY A 293 -3.13 1.05 -11.59
N VAL A 294 -3.47 2.30 -11.28
CA VAL A 294 -2.74 3.49 -11.71
C VAL A 294 -2.46 4.41 -10.52
N LEU A 295 -1.25 4.98 -10.46
CA LEU A 295 -0.91 6.05 -9.52
C LEU A 295 -0.90 7.40 -10.23
N LEU A 296 -1.70 8.34 -9.72
CA LEU A 296 -1.84 9.69 -10.26
C LEU A 296 -0.97 10.67 -9.48
N PHE A 297 -0.31 11.55 -10.23
CA PHE A 297 0.56 12.61 -9.72
C PHE A 297 -0.01 14.00 -10.01
N LYS A 298 0.67 15.03 -9.49
CA LYS A 298 0.25 16.43 -9.64
C LYS A 298 -0.05 16.84 -11.09
N ASP A 299 0.74 16.37 -12.05
CA ASP A 299 0.56 16.68 -13.47
C ASP A 299 -0.74 16.12 -14.06
N ASN A 300 -1.32 15.07 -13.47
CA ASN A 300 -2.64 14.54 -13.86
C ASN A 300 -3.78 15.49 -13.53
N PHE A 301 -3.58 16.40 -12.57
CA PHE A 301 -4.61 17.32 -12.10
C PHE A 301 -4.35 18.75 -12.56
N LYS A 302 -3.11 19.09 -12.90
CA LYS A 302 -2.68 20.46 -13.21
C LYS A 302 -3.60 21.14 -14.23
N SER A 303 -4.18 22.25 -13.80
CA SER A 303 -5.09 23.08 -14.61
C SER A 303 -6.33 22.37 -15.15
N ARG A 304 -6.67 21.17 -14.69
CA ARG A 304 -7.90 20.46 -15.10
C ARG A 304 -9.09 20.86 -14.22
N THR A 305 -10.28 20.81 -14.80
CA THR A 305 -11.57 20.87 -14.09
C THR A 305 -11.94 19.50 -13.53
N LYS A 306 -12.93 19.46 -12.63
CA LYS A 306 -13.51 18.22 -12.13
C LYS A 306 -13.97 17.30 -13.28
N ALA A 307 -14.66 17.85 -14.28
CA ALA A 307 -15.13 17.06 -15.44
C ALA A 307 -13.98 16.47 -16.27
N GLU A 308 -12.89 17.21 -16.50
CA GLU A 308 -11.71 16.71 -17.22
C GLU A 308 -10.97 15.63 -16.43
N VAL A 309 -10.87 15.76 -15.11
CA VAL A 309 -10.27 14.73 -14.24
C VAL A 309 -11.12 13.46 -14.24
N THR A 310 -12.43 13.57 -14.03
CA THR A 310 -13.33 12.41 -14.04
C THR A 310 -13.35 11.73 -15.40
N SER A 311 -13.41 12.50 -16.51
CA SER A 311 -13.33 11.92 -17.85
C SER A 311 -12.00 11.19 -18.08
N TYR A 312 -10.90 11.75 -17.59
CA TYR A 312 -9.59 11.10 -17.70
C TYR A 312 -9.57 9.77 -16.93
N ILE A 313 -9.98 9.78 -15.66
CA ILE A 313 -10.03 8.58 -14.82
C ILE A 313 -10.96 7.51 -15.41
N ASN A 314 -12.11 7.90 -15.98
CA ASN A 314 -13.00 6.97 -16.65
C ASN A 314 -12.35 6.28 -17.86
N SER A 315 -11.56 7.00 -18.67
CA SER A 315 -10.79 6.39 -19.76
C SER A 315 -9.73 5.41 -19.26
N LEU A 316 -9.14 5.67 -18.08
CA LEU A 316 -8.23 4.72 -17.46
C LEU A 316 -8.99 3.47 -17.02
N GLN A 317 -10.11 3.64 -16.30
CA GLN A 317 -10.94 2.52 -15.86
C GLN A 317 -11.39 1.65 -17.04
N GLU A 318 -11.87 2.25 -18.13
CA GLU A 318 -12.24 1.52 -19.35
C GLU A 318 -11.06 0.73 -19.93
N ALA A 319 -9.85 1.31 -19.97
CA ALA A 319 -8.65 0.62 -20.44
C ALA A 319 -8.25 -0.58 -19.56
N GLY A 320 -8.54 -0.52 -18.26
CA GLY A 320 -8.27 -1.59 -17.30
C GLY A 320 -9.47 -2.47 -16.96
N GLY A 321 -10.53 -2.49 -17.80
CA GLY A 321 -11.69 -3.37 -17.60
C GLY A 321 -12.64 -2.99 -16.46
N GLY A 322 -12.52 -1.75 -15.93
CA GLY A 322 -13.44 -1.18 -14.94
C GLY A 322 -13.10 -1.46 -13.47
N SER A 323 -12.03 -2.23 -13.19
CA SER A 323 -11.69 -2.70 -11.84
C SER A 323 -10.35 -2.20 -11.31
N MET A 324 -9.84 -1.07 -11.83
CA MET A 324 -8.52 -0.58 -11.40
C MET A 324 -8.56 0.11 -10.04
N LEU A 325 -7.47 -0.09 -9.28
CA LEU A 325 -7.11 0.81 -8.19
C LEU A 325 -6.61 2.13 -8.79
N VAL A 326 -7.32 3.22 -8.54
CA VAL A 326 -6.95 4.58 -8.95
C VAL A 326 -6.43 5.29 -7.71
N CYS A 327 -5.11 5.38 -7.61
CA CYS A 327 -4.38 5.78 -6.42
C CYS A 327 -3.86 7.23 -6.53
N VAL A 328 -3.65 7.87 -5.38
CA VAL A 328 -2.96 9.17 -5.26
C VAL A 328 -2.27 9.32 -3.91
N ASP A 329 -1.23 10.15 -3.82
CA ASP A 329 -0.64 10.62 -2.55
C ASP A 329 -1.24 11.96 -2.10
N GLU A 330 -2.43 11.93 -1.51
CA GLU A 330 -3.04 13.13 -0.92
C GLU A 330 -2.85 13.11 0.61
N GLU A 331 -1.61 13.24 1.08
CA GLU A 331 -1.28 13.24 2.52
C GLU A 331 -1.82 14.51 3.20
N GLY A 332 -1.65 15.66 2.53
CA GLY A 332 -1.82 17.00 3.08
C GLY A 332 -0.47 17.70 3.31
N GLY A 333 -0.48 19.02 3.47
CA GLY A 333 0.75 19.78 3.69
C GLY A 333 1.61 19.85 2.44
N SER A 334 2.87 19.41 2.52
CA SER A 334 3.82 19.43 1.40
C SER A 334 3.51 18.39 0.32
N VAL A 335 2.79 17.32 0.67
CA VAL A 335 2.39 16.24 -0.24
C VAL A 335 0.90 16.34 -0.53
N VAL A 336 0.60 17.13 -1.55
CA VAL A 336 -0.73 17.28 -2.15
C VAL A 336 -0.63 17.18 -3.67
N ARG A 337 -1.47 16.36 -4.30
CA ARG A 337 -1.54 16.23 -5.77
C ARG A 337 -2.80 16.93 -6.27
N VAL A 338 -3.96 16.48 -5.77
CA VAL A 338 -5.29 16.88 -6.23
C VAL A 338 -5.65 18.27 -5.71
N SER A 339 -5.57 18.48 -4.39
CA SER A 339 -6.00 19.73 -3.75
C SER A 339 -5.06 20.90 -4.02
N SER A 340 -3.90 20.64 -4.64
CA SER A 340 -2.98 21.68 -5.11
C SER A 340 -3.52 22.45 -6.34
N ASN A 341 -4.51 21.90 -7.04
CA ASN A 341 -5.17 22.58 -8.15
C ASN A 341 -6.36 23.41 -7.66
N ALA A 342 -6.23 24.74 -7.74
CA ALA A 342 -7.26 25.71 -7.36
C ALA A 342 -8.58 25.59 -8.15
N ARG A 343 -8.61 24.90 -9.30
CA ARG A 343 -9.84 24.61 -10.06
C ARG A 343 -10.65 23.43 -9.48
N LEU A 344 -10.03 22.62 -8.63
CA LEU A 344 -10.67 21.47 -7.98
C LEU A 344 -11.03 21.78 -6.52
N ARG A 345 -10.19 22.57 -5.84
CA ARG A 345 -10.40 22.96 -4.45
C ARG A 345 -9.77 24.32 -4.14
N ASP A 346 -10.48 25.18 -3.42
CA ASP A 346 -10.01 26.54 -3.10
C ASP A 346 -8.74 26.56 -2.24
N LYS A 347 -8.58 25.58 -1.36
CA LYS A 347 -7.43 25.45 -0.45
C LYS A 347 -6.96 24.00 -0.40
N ALA A 348 -5.65 23.81 -0.54
CA ALA A 348 -5.01 22.52 -0.36
C ALA A 348 -5.24 21.98 1.07
N PHE A 349 -5.24 20.66 1.21
CA PHE A 349 -5.29 20.02 2.52
C PHE A 349 -4.06 20.38 3.36
N ARG A 350 -4.28 20.59 4.67
CA ARG A 350 -3.23 20.97 5.61
C ARG A 350 -2.39 19.75 6.00
N SER A 351 -1.18 19.99 6.51
CA SER A 351 -0.39 18.92 7.12
C SER A 351 -1.11 18.36 8.36
N PRO A 352 -0.92 17.08 8.69
CA PRO A 352 -1.55 16.48 9.87
C PRO A 352 -1.14 17.20 11.17
N GLN A 353 0.09 17.71 11.28
CA GLN A 353 0.53 18.57 12.38
C GLN A 353 -0.35 19.81 12.56
N ASN A 354 -0.59 20.55 11.47
CA ASN A 354 -1.37 21.78 11.51
C ASN A 354 -2.85 21.53 11.85
N ILE A 355 -3.40 20.41 11.39
CA ILE A 355 -4.77 19.99 11.71
C ILE A 355 -4.88 19.68 13.20
N TYR A 356 -3.96 18.86 13.70
CA TYR A 356 -3.95 18.44 15.10
C TYR A 356 -3.74 19.61 16.06
N ILE A 357 -2.82 20.54 15.77
CA ILE A 357 -2.60 21.74 16.60
C ILE A 357 -3.89 22.57 16.72
N ARG A 358 -4.69 22.65 15.64
CA ARG A 358 -5.90 23.46 15.63
C ARG A 358 -7.06 22.79 16.35
N ASN A 359 -7.28 21.51 16.07
CA ASN A 359 -8.55 20.84 16.36
C ASN A 359 -8.39 19.43 16.96
N GLY A 360 -7.18 19.02 17.34
CA GLY A 360 -6.90 17.69 17.91
C GLY A 360 -7.24 16.54 16.95
N MET A 361 -7.52 15.36 17.52
CA MET A 361 -7.89 14.17 16.73
C MET A 361 -9.26 14.29 16.04
N ASP A 362 -10.20 15.06 16.60
CA ASP A 362 -11.46 15.35 15.93
C ASP A 362 -11.22 16.06 14.59
N GLY A 363 -10.27 17.02 14.56
CA GLY A 363 -9.85 17.66 13.33
C GLY A 363 -9.23 16.70 12.32
N ILE A 364 -8.42 15.73 12.78
CA ILE A 364 -7.84 14.70 11.91
C ILE A 364 -8.93 13.85 11.27
N ARG A 365 -9.91 13.43 12.07
CA ARG A 365 -11.06 12.65 11.60
C ARG A 365 -11.88 13.44 10.57
N GLU A 366 -12.23 14.68 10.86
CA GLU A 366 -12.99 15.54 9.96
C GLU A 366 -12.25 15.79 8.63
N ASP A 367 -10.96 16.13 8.69
CA ASP A 367 -10.11 16.31 7.49
C ASP A 367 -10.07 15.03 6.65
N THR A 368 -9.91 13.87 7.30
CA THR A 368 -9.85 12.58 6.62
C THR A 368 -11.18 12.25 5.93
N LEU A 369 -12.32 12.51 6.57
CA LEU A 369 -13.64 12.28 5.98
C LEU A 369 -13.89 13.20 4.76
N ASP A 370 -13.54 14.48 4.86
CA ASP A 370 -13.65 15.45 3.75
C ASP A 370 -12.73 15.07 2.59
N LYS A 371 -11.46 14.77 2.88
CA LYS A 371 -10.46 14.34 1.90
C LYS A 371 -10.89 13.07 1.16
N SER A 372 -11.33 12.05 1.89
CA SER A 372 -11.80 10.79 1.30
C SER A 372 -12.98 11.02 0.37
N GLN A 373 -13.99 11.80 0.81
CA GLN A 373 -15.14 12.16 -0.01
C GLN A 373 -14.73 12.90 -1.28
N PHE A 374 -13.85 13.90 -1.15
CA PHE A 374 -13.37 14.72 -2.26
C PHE A 374 -12.64 13.88 -3.32
N LEU A 375 -11.80 12.94 -2.91
CA LEU A 375 -11.08 12.06 -3.83
C LEU A 375 -12.04 11.11 -4.57
N MET A 376 -12.96 10.46 -3.85
CA MET A 376 -13.95 9.56 -4.45
C MET A 376 -14.86 10.27 -5.47
N GLU A 377 -15.22 11.52 -5.22
CA GLU A 377 -15.99 12.35 -6.17
C GLU A 377 -15.29 12.57 -7.52
N LEU A 378 -13.98 12.36 -7.60
CA LEU A 378 -13.19 12.44 -8.83
C LEU A 378 -13.03 11.06 -9.50
N GLY A 379 -13.40 9.98 -8.83
CA GLY A 379 -13.17 8.60 -9.27
C GLY A 379 -11.87 7.98 -8.72
N ILE A 380 -11.20 8.64 -7.76
CA ILE A 380 -10.04 8.10 -7.06
C ILE A 380 -10.54 7.23 -5.92
N ASN A 381 -10.11 5.96 -5.88
CA ASN A 381 -10.64 4.98 -4.93
C ASN A 381 -9.60 4.50 -3.91
N VAL A 382 -8.33 4.90 -4.03
CA VAL A 382 -7.28 4.64 -3.03
C VAL A 382 -6.50 5.92 -2.75
N ASN A 383 -6.25 6.21 -1.47
CA ASN A 383 -5.29 7.23 -1.06
C ASN A 383 -4.12 6.56 -0.35
N LEU A 384 -2.90 6.88 -0.80
CA LEU A 384 -1.66 6.38 -0.19
C LEU A 384 -1.34 7.20 1.06
N ALA A 385 -2.14 7.02 2.11
CA ALA A 385 -2.06 7.69 3.39
C ALA A 385 -2.78 6.84 4.46
N PRO A 386 -2.48 7.00 5.77
CA PRO A 386 -1.59 8.00 6.38
C PRO A 386 -0.09 7.64 6.38
N VAL A 387 0.74 8.66 6.62
CA VAL A 387 2.15 8.50 7.01
C VAL A 387 2.20 8.07 8.49
N ALA A 388 2.69 6.88 8.74
CA ALA A 388 2.83 6.21 10.03
C ALA A 388 4.21 6.40 10.69
N ASP A 389 5.15 7.07 10.01
CA ASP A 389 6.51 7.29 10.51
C ASP A 389 6.54 8.10 11.83
N VAL A 390 7.25 7.60 12.84
CA VAL A 390 7.46 8.29 14.13
C VAL A 390 8.64 9.25 14.03
N VAL A 391 8.34 10.51 13.74
CA VAL A 391 9.35 11.55 13.53
C VAL A 391 9.13 12.71 14.47
N THR A 392 10.09 12.95 15.37
CA THR A 392 10.06 14.05 16.36
C THR A 392 11.20 15.05 16.16
N ASN A 393 12.23 14.69 15.39
CA ASN A 393 13.32 15.57 15.02
C ASN A 393 12.89 16.48 13.86
N THR A 394 12.81 17.79 14.11
CA THR A 394 12.42 18.81 13.11
C THR A 394 13.36 18.90 11.90
N ARG A 395 14.57 18.33 12.00
CA ARG A 395 15.56 18.30 10.91
C ARG A 395 15.50 17.02 10.06
N ALA A 396 14.66 16.06 10.44
CA ALA A 396 14.50 14.83 9.67
C ALA A 396 13.75 15.11 8.36
N TYR A 397 14.11 14.38 7.31
CA TYR A 397 13.51 14.53 5.98
C TYR A 397 11.99 14.38 6.01
N MET A 398 11.50 13.41 6.78
CA MET A 398 10.08 13.10 6.89
C MET A 398 9.28 14.04 7.80
N TYR A 399 9.93 14.97 8.52
CA TYR A 399 9.26 15.72 9.58
C TYR A 399 8.02 16.45 9.10
N ASP A 400 8.09 17.21 8.00
CA ASP A 400 6.95 18.00 7.50
C ASP A 400 5.77 17.16 6.97
N ARG A 401 6.03 15.89 6.64
CA ARG A 401 5.03 14.91 6.17
C ARG A 401 4.41 14.12 7.33
N ALA A 402 5.21 13.79 8.32
CA ALA A 402 4.82 12.98 9.47
C ALA A 402 3.89 13.75 10.44
N PHE A 403 3.26 12.99 11.34
CA PHE A 403 2.40 13.54 12.38
C PHE A 403 3.15 14.41 13.41
N GLY A 404 4.46 14.21 13.58
CA GLY A 404 5.31 15.06 14.42
C GLY A 404 5.20 14.78 15.92
N LYS A 405 4.71 13.60 16.33
CA LYS A 405 4.51 13.19 17.74
C LYS A 405 5.21 11.87 18.06
N GLY A 406 5.12 11.46 19.34
CA GLY A 406 5.60 10.16 19.80
C GLY A 406 4.83 9.00 19.18
N ALA A 407 5.25 7.77 19.51
CA ALA A 407 4.69 6.56 18.90
C ALA A 407 3.21 6.38 19.24
N GLU A 408 2.82 6.63 20.48
CA GLU A 408 1.46 6.45 20.98
C GLU A 408 0.48 7.41 20.30
N GLU A 409 0.79 8.71 20.25
CA GLU A 409 -0.09 9.67 19.56
C GLU A 409 -0.07 9.48 18.04
N THR A 410 1.06 9.03 17.46
CA THR A 410 1.12 8.67 16.03
C THR A 410 0.26 7.44 15.74
N ALA A 411 0.23 6.46 16.64
CA ALA A 411 -0.65 5.30 16.54
C ALA A 411 -2.13 5.68 16.64
N GLU A 412 -2.49 6.62 17.52
CA GLU A 412 -3.86 7.16 17.58
C GLU A 412 -4.22 7.93 16.30
N TYR A 413 -3.29 8.73 15.75
CA TYR A 413 -3.45 9.41 14.47
C TYR A 413 -3.72 8.42 13.33
N VAL A 414 -2.86 7.39 13.19
CA VAL A 414 -3.00 6.37 12.15
C VAL A 414 -4.34 5.63 12.29
N ARG A 415 -4.68 5.17 13.51
CA ARG A 415 -5.95 4.48 13.79
C ARG A 415 -7.16 5.36 13.40
N THR A 416 -7.11 6.65 13.74
CA THR A 416 -8.16 7.62 13.43
C THR A 416 -8.32 7.82 11.92
N THR A 417 -7.21 8.02 11.20
CA THR A 417 -7.25 8.21 9.74
C THR A 417 -7.73 6.94 9.03
N VAL A 418 -7.18 5.77 9.35
CA VAL A 418 -7.60 4.49 8.74
C VAL A 418 -9.10 4.24 8.97
N THR A 419 -9.59 4.42 10.19
CA THR A 419 -11.01 4.23 10.52
C THR A 419 -11.91 5.18 9.71
N ALA A 420 -11.52 6.45 9.58
CA ALA A 420 -12.29 7.44 8.82
C ALA A 420 -12.26 7.17 7.30
N MET A 421 -11.14 6.69 6.75
CA MET A 421 -11.05 6.28 5.35
C MET A 421 -11.97 5.10 5.05
N LYS A 422 -11.97 4.08 5.93
CA LYS A 422 -12.86 2.92 5.83
C LYS A 422 -14.34 3.29 5.91
N GLU A 423 -14.70 4.20 6.80
CA GLU A 423 -16.08 4.72 6.90
C GLU A 423 -16.55 5.35 5.59
N LYS A 424 -15.63 5.99 4.85
CA LYS A 424 -15.91 6.56 3.54
C LYS A 424 -15.83 5.55 2.40
N GLY A 425 -15.18 4.41 2.61
CA GLY A 425 -15.01 3.37 1.60
C GLY A 425 -13.87 3.66 0.61
N ILE A 426 -12.93 4.55 0.95
CA ILE A 426 -11.71 4.75 0.16
C ILE A 426 -10.61 3.81 0.70
N GLY A 427 -9.86 3.18 -0.21
CA GLY A 427 -8.75 2.31 0.15
C GLY A 427 -7.64 3.08 0.85
N CYS A 428 -7.05 2.44 1.88
CA CYS A 428 -6.04 3.04 2.74
C CYS A 428 -4.71 2.29 2.67
N VAL A 429 -3.60 3.05 2.59
CA VAL A 429 -2.23 2.51 2.56
C VAL A 429 -1.38 3.22 3.60
N ILE A 430 -1.05 2.52 4.69
CA ILE A 430 -0.17 3.05 5.75
C ILE A 430 1.30 2.93 5.32
N LYS A 431 2.13 3.94 5.62
CA LYS A 431 3.51 4.04 5.09
C LYS A 431 4.47 4.84 5.97
N HIS A 432 5.78 4.65 5.93
CA HIS A 432 6.54 3.79 5.02
C HIS A 432 7.21 2.69 5.85
N PHE A 433 6.70 1.47 5.79
CA PHE A 433 7.16 0.36 6.64
C PHE A 433 8.64 0.03 6.39
N PRO A 434 9.44 -0.33 7.41
CA PRO A 434 9.11 -0.46 8.85
C PRO A 434 9.18 0.86 9.63
N GLY A 435 9.32 1.98 8.95
CA GLY A 435 9.46 3.32 9.53
C GLY A 435 10.71 4.00 8.98
N TYR A 436 10.56 5.21 8.48
CA TYR A 436 11.65 6.00 7.91
C TYR A 436 12.55 6.66 8.99
N GLY A 437 12.10 6.65 10.24
CA GLY A 437 12.83 7.17 11.40
C GLY A 437 13.16 8.68 11.32
N ASN A 438 14.07 9.13 12.19
CA ASN A 438 14.54 10.53 12.25
C ASN A 438 15.70 10.83 11.28
N THR A 439 15.83 10.07 10.19
CA THR A 439 16.92 10.24 9.23
C THR A 439 16.79 11.53 8.42
N SER A 440 17.93 12.06 7.97
CA SER A 440 18.00 13.17 7.00
C SER A 440 18.12 12.69 5.55
N GLY A 441 18.29 11.38 5.31
CA GLY A 441 18.45 10.81 3.99
C GLY A 441 17.13 10.73 3.20
N ASP A 442 17.23 10.79 1.88
CA ASP A 442 16.10 10.71 0.96
C ASP A 442 16.32 9.55 -0.03
N THR A 443 15.46 8.52 0.02
CA THR A 443 15.52 7.33 -0.82
C THR A 443 15.31 7.63 -2.31
N HIS A 444 14.79 8.82 -2.66
CA HIS A 444 14.75 9.27 -4.05
C HIS A 444 16.16 9.52 -4.61
N ASN A 445 17.16 9.75 -3.76
CA ASN A 445 18.52 10.13 -4.15
C ASN A 445 19.57 9.06 -3.81
N GLY A 446 19.15 7.86 -3.38
CA GLY A 446 20.03 6.73 -3.06
C GLY A 446 19.67 6.03 -1.75
N ALA A 447 20.43 4.98 -1.39
CA ALA A 447 20.15 4.16 -0.23
C ALA A 447 20.18 4.97 1.09
N VAL A 448 19.21 4.70 1.97
CA VAL A 448 19.13 5.28 3.32
C VAL A 448 19.22 4.16 4.33
N VAL A 449 20.27 4.19 5.15
CA VAL A 449 20.53 3.17 6.18
C VAL A 449 20.08 3.69 7.53
N LEU A 450 19.23 2.91 8.20
CA LEU A 450 18.75 3.16 9.55
C LEU A 450 19.51 2.28 10.53
N ASP A 451 20.38 2.90 11.31
CA ASP A 451 21.14 2.27 12.40
C ASP A 451 20.43 2.47 13.75
N THR A 452 19.11 2.22 13.74
CA THR A 452 18.25 2.33 14.91
C THR A 452 18.31 1.01 15.69
N ALA A 453 18.39 1.06 17.01
CA ALA A 453 18.38 -0.15 17.84
C ALA A 453 17.09 -0.96 17.64
N GLU A 454 17.20 -2.28 17.63
CA GLU A 454 16.07 -3.21 17.45
C GLU A 454 14.92 -2.93 18.39
N THR A 455 15.19 -2.76 19.69
CA THR A 455 14.16 -2.42 20.68
C THR A 455 13.38 -1.16 20.31
N VAL A 456 14.06 -0.14 19.74
CA VAL A 456 13.41 1.08 19.29
C VAL A 456 12.54 0.82 18.05
N VAL A 457 13.00 0.00 17.10
CA VAL A 457 12.19 -0.35 15.93
C VAL A 457 10.90 -1.05 16.36
N PHE A 458 11.02 -2.13 17.15
CA PHE A 458 9.88 -2.96 17.52
C PHE A 458 8.92 -2.31 18.53
N GLU A 459 9.43 -1.52 19.50
CA GLU A 459 8.59 -0.89 20.52
C GLU A 459 8.04 0.48 20.11
N ARG A 460 8.74 1.22 19.22
CA ARG A 460 8.38 2.58 18.80
C ARG A 460 7.89 2.66 17.36
N ASP A 461 8.72 2.25 16.41
CA ASP A 461 8.46 2.52 14.99
C ASP A 461 7.36 1.64 14.39
N LEU A 462 7.25 0.39 14.86
CA LEU A 462 6.18 -0.52 14.44
C LEU A 462 4.81 -0.23 15.09
N LEU A 463 4.76 0.54 16.18
CA LEU A 463 3.54 0.76 16.95
C LEU A 463 2.42 1.42 16.12
N PRO A 464 2.67 2.48 15.31
CA PRO A 464 1.61 3.04 14.45
C PRO A 464 1.17 2.10 13.33
N PHE A 465 2.06 1.26 12.80
CA PHE A 465 1.69 0.26 11.80
C PHE A 465 0.75 -0.78 12.38
N LYS A 466 1.07 -1.31 13.56
CA LYS A 466 0.17 -2.21 14.31
C LYS A 466 -1.20 -1.59 14.51
N ALA A 467 -1.27 -0.34 14.95
CA ALA A 467 -2.54 0.36 15.15
C ALA A 467 -3.34 0.55 13.86
N GLY A 468 -2.68 0.80 12.72
CA GLY A 468 -3.33 0.88 11.41
C GLY A 468 -3.85 -0.46 10.90
N ILE A 469 -3.08 -1.53 11.10
CA ILE A 469 -3.48 -2.91 10.76
C ILE A 469 -4.70 -3.33 11.58
N GLU A 470 -4.70 -3.07 12.89
CA GLU A 470 -5.86 -3.34 13.76
C GLU A 470 -7.10 -2.50 13.40
N ALA A 471 -6.92 -1.27 12.90
CA ALA A 471 -8.00 -0.47 12.34
C ALA A 471 -8.50 -1.02 10.98
N GLY A 472 -7.73 -1.94 10.39
CA GLY A 472 -7.99 -2.66 9.16
C GLY A 472 -7.62 -1.88 7.91
N ALA A 473 -6.45 -1.26 7.90
CA ALA A 473 -5.79 -0.76 6.69
C ALA A 473 -5.77 -1.85 5.61
N ASP A 474 -5.97 -1.46 4.36
CA ASP A 474 -6.06 -2.43 3.26
C ASP A 474 -4.68 -2.82 2.72
N ALA A 475 -3.75 -1.87 2.73
CA ALA A 475 -2.38 -2.08 2.30
C ALA A 475 -1.36 -1.43 3.23
N VAL A 476 -0.13 -1.95 3.18
CA VAL A 476 1.05 -1.35 3.81
C VAL A 476 2.09 -1.11 2.72
N LEU A 477 2.57 0.13 2.60
CA LEU A 477 3.65 0.47 1.69
C LEU A 477 5.00 0.34 2.40
N VAL A 478 5.90 -0.43 1.80
CA VAL A 478 7.22 -0.78 2.32
C VAL A 478 8.29 0.07 1.66
N SER A 479 9.05 0.79 2.48
CA SER A 479 10.10 1.73 2.05
C SER A 479 11.29 1.05 1.38
N HIS A 480 12.18 1.87 0.81
CA HIS A 480 13.50 1.44 0.33
C HIS A 480 14.64 1.73 1.33
N THR A 481 14.32 1.87 2.61
CA THR A 481 15.33 2.05 3.66
C THR A 481 15.94 0.70 4.04
N ILE A 482 17.23 0.67 4.38
CA ILE A 482 17.89 -0.50 4.96
C ILE A 482 17.78 -0.37 6.48
N THR A 483 16.98 -1.21 7.11
CA THR A 483 16.76 -1.20 8.57
C THR A 483 17.63 -2.26 9.22
N LYS A 484 18.85 -1.89 9.62
CA LYS A 484 19.87 -2.84 10.12
C LYS A 484 19.42 -3.74 11.26
N ALA A 485 18.48 -3.26 12.07
CA ALA A 485 17.92 -4.04 13.16
C ALA A 485 17.11 -5.26 12.70
N ILE A 486 16.67 -5.29 11.43
CA ILE A 486 15.90 -6.39 10.84
C ILE A 486 16.72 -7.06 9.74
N ASP A 487 17.23 -6.26 8.79
CA ASP A 487 18.10 -6.69 7.70
C ASP A 487 19.12 -5.58 7.39
N ASP A 488 20.40 -5.88 7.54
CA ASP A 488 21.50 -4.94 7.36
C ASP A 488 22.03 -4.88 5.93
N SER A 489 21.49 -5.71 5.04
CA SER A 489 22.03 -5.97 3.71
C SER A 489 21.10 -5.53 2.58
N ARG A 490 19.78 -5.54 2.80
CA ARG A 490 18.78 -5.28 1.75
C ARG A 490 17.82 -4.13 2.12
N PRO A 491 17.37 -3.32 1.15
CA PRO A 491 16.26 -2.41 1.34
C PRO A 491 15.00 -3.15 1.81
N ALA A 492 14.19 -2.51 2.65
CA ALA A 492 12.99 -3.12 3.24
C ALA A 492 12.03 -3.75 2.20
N SER A 493 11.80 -3.09 1.08
CA SER A 493 10.94 -3.61 -0.01
C SER A 493 11.52 -4.80 -0.78
N MET A 494 12.77 -5.17 -0.49
CA MET A 494 13.50 -6.28 -1.09
C MET A 494 13.96 -7.28 -0.04
N SER A 495 13.54 -7.13 1.22
CA SER A 495 13.96 -7.98 2.35
C SER A 495 12.81 -8.88 2.78
N ASP A 496 12.97 -10.19 2.55
CA ASP A 496 12.04 -11.21 3.04
C ASP A 496 11.89 -11.16 4.57
N SER A 497 12.95 -10.80 5.29
CA SER A 497 12.98 -10.66 6.75
C SER A 497 12.11 -9.49 7.22
N VAL A 498 12.15 -8.36 6.51
CA VAL A 498 11.26 -7.23 6.81
C VAL A 498 9.79 -7.57 6.51
N ILE A 499 9.52 -8.25 5.39
CA ILE A 499 8.15 -8.70 5.08
C ILE A 499 7.68 -9.77 6.08
N ALA A 500 8.58 -10.64 6.57
CA ALA A 500 8.27 -11.63 7.60
C ALA A 500 7.87 -10.99 8.93
N VAL A 501 8.48 -9.88 9.34
CA VAL A 501 8.04 -9.09 10.50
C VAL A 501 6.61 -8.55 10.27
N LEU A 502 6.32 -8.04 9.08
CA LEU A 502 4.99 -7.51 8.76
C LEU A 502 3.90 -8.60 8.76
N ARG A 503 4.18 -9.75 8.14
CA ARG A 503 3.24 -10.88 8.05
C ARG A 503 3.12 -11.66 9.36
N GLY A 504 4.24 -11.88 10.05
CA GLY A 504 4.35 -12.67 11.28
C GLY A 504 4.05 -11.85 12.52
N ASP A 505 4.96 -10.95 12.90
CA ASP A 505 4.87 -10.22 14.18
C ASP A 505 3.67 -9.27 14.24
N LEU A 506 3.33 -8.64 13.10
CA LEU A 506 2.16 -7.74 13.01
C LEU A 506 0.89 -8.40 12.48
N GLY A 507 0.97 -9.65 12.00
CA GLY A 507 -0.20 -10.41 11.52
C GLY A 507 -0.91 -9.78 10.32
N PHE A 508 -0.20 -9.03 9.47
CA PHE A 508 -0.84 -8.33 8.36
C PHE A 508 -1.21 -9.26 7.20
N GLU A 509 -2.49 -9.34 6.86
CA GLU A 509 -3.00 -10.20 5.78
C GLU A 509 -3.37 -9.45 4.49
N GLY A 510 -3.38 -8.11 4.52
CA GLY A 510 -3.73 -7.27 3.38
C GLY A 510 -2.62 -7.17 2.33
N VAL A 511 -2.72 -6.19 1.44
CA VAL A 511 -1.77 -6.03 0.33
C VAL A 511 -0.46 -5.38 0.80
N VAL A 512 0.66 -6.06 0.60
CA VAL A 512 2.00 -5.48 0.79
C VAL A 512 2.40 -4.80 -0.50
N MET A 513 2.59 -3.49 -0.43
CA MET A 513 2.93 -2.64 -1.56
C MET A 513 4.38 -2.18 -1.44
N SER A 514 5.14 -2.16 -2.54
CA SER A 514 6.45 -1.49 -2.56
C SER A 514 6.30 0.03 -2.57
N ASP A 515 7.30 0.76 -2.11
CA ASP A 515 7.50 2.16 -2.53
C ASP A 515 7.88 2.21 -4.02
N ALA A 516 7.95 3.41 -4.60
CA ALA A 516 8.11 3.60 -6.03
C ALA A 516 9.40 2.93 -6.59
N LEU A 517 9.23 1.91 -7.43
CA LEU A 517 10.33 1.12 -8.00
C LEU A 517 11.11 1.85 -9.11
N ASP A 518 10.75 3.10 -9.44
CA ASP A 518 11.53 3.99 -10.30
C ASP A 518 12.57 4.82 -9.52
N MET A 519 12.64 4.65 -8.18
CA MET A 519 13.56 5.37 -7.28
C MET A 519 15.00 4.85 -7.33
N ASP A 520 15.97 5.75 -7.07
CA ASP A 520 17.39 5.42 -7.16
C ASP A 520 17.89 4.45 -6.07
N ALA A 521 17.25 4.40 -4.89
CA ALA A 521 17.69 3.61 -3.74
C ALA A 521 17.80 2.09 -3.99
N ILE A 522 17.10 1.58 -5.01
CA ILE A 522 16.97 0.14 -5.26
C ILE A 522 17.64 -0.32 -6.57
N LYS A 523 18.14 0.61 -7.40
CA LYS A 523 18.67 0.30 -8.73
C LYS A 523 19.86 -0.66 -8.71
N GLU A 524 20.66 -0.63 -7.64
CA GLU A 524 21.81 -1.51 -7.46
C GLU A 524 21.46 -2.91 -6.94
N TYR A 525 20.23 -3.12 -6.45
CA TYR A 525 19.80 -4.35 -5.80
C TYR A 525 19.07 -5.32 -6.74
N GLY A 526 18.86 -4.97 -8.01
CA GLY A 526 18.24 -5.86 -9.00
C GLY A 526 19.08 -7.09 -9.36
N GLY A 527 20.35 -7.20 -8.93
CA GLY A 527 21.15 -8.44 -9.09
C GLY A 527 21.44 -8.89 -10.53
N GLY A 528 21.04 -8.13 -11.56
CA GLY A 528 21.04 -8.54 -12.97
C GLY A 528 19.67 -9.02 -13.47
N GLU A 529 18.70 -9.18 -12.57
CA GLU A 529 17.29 -9.42 -12.83
C GLU A 529 16.48 -8.11 -12.81
N ASP A 530 15.20 -8.19 -13.16
CA ASP A 530 14.28 -7.06 -13.01
C ASP A 530 13.96 -6.84 -11.54
N VAL A 531 14.07 -5.59 -11.08
CA VAL A 531 13.77 -5.16 -9.71
C VAL A 531 12.41 -5.67 -9.20
N CYS A 532 11.42 -5.81 -10.08
CA CYS A 532 10.10 -6.30 -9.70
C CYS A 532 10.12 -7.78 -9.32
N VAL A 533 10.97 -8.60 -9.95
CA VAL A 533 11.12 -10.02 -9.61
C VAL A 533 11.67 -10.16 -8.20
N GLU A 534 12.74 -9.40 -7.87
CA GLU A 534 13.33 -9.36 -6.52
C GLU A 534 12.32 -8.87 -5.46
N ALA A 535 11.50 -7.88 -5.79
CA ALA A 535 10.46 -7.41 -4.88
C ALA A 535 9.39 -8.48 -4.62
N ILE A 536 8.97 -9.23 -5.64
CA ILE A 536 8.01 -10.34 -5.48
C ILE A 536 8.62 -11.46 -4.62
N GLN A 537 9.89 -11.82 -4.86
CA GLN A 537 10.59 -12.83 -4.05
C GLN A 537 10.66 -12.44 -2.56
N ALA A 538 10.78 -11.13 -2.27
CA ALA A 538 10.71 -10.63 -0.90
C ALA A 538 9.30 -10.68 -0.28
N GLY A 539 8.25 -10.87 -1.09
CA GLY A 539 6.85 -10.96 -0.65
C GLY A 539 6.02 -9.71 -0.88
N ILE A 540 6.42 -8.83 -1.81
CA ILE A 540 5.59 -7.71 -2.27
C ILE A 540 4.44 -8.25 -3.15
N ASP A 541 3.20 -7.85 -2.82
CA ASP A 541 2.02 -8.20 -3.62
C ASP A 541 1.78 -7.17 -4.76
N LEU A 542 1.92 -5.86 -4.46
CA LEU A 542 1.67 -4.77 -5.40
C LEU A 542 2.93 -3.93 -5.68
N LEU A 543 3.32 -3.89 -6.95
CA LEU A 543 4.51 -3.22 -7.46
C LEU A 543 4.19 -1.77 -7.82
N CYS A 544 4.67 -0.85 -6.99
CA CYS A 544 4.42 0.58 -7.16
C CYS A 544 5.37 1.16 -8.21
N THR A 545 4.79 1.65 -9.30
CA THR A 545 5.47 2.41 -10.36
C THR A 545 6.81 1.82 -10.83
N PRO A 546 6.83 0.61 -11.41
CA PRO A 546 8.01 0.11 -12.13
C PRO A 546 8.47 1.12 -13.19
N GLU A 547 9.79 1.21 -13.41
CA GLU A 547 10.38 2.16 -14.37
C GLU A 547 9.88 1.89 -15.81
N ASP A 548 9.88 0.62 -16.23
CA ASP A 548 9.23 0.15 -17.46
C ASP A 548 8.25 -0.99 -17.13
N PRO A 549 6.95 -0.70 -16.96
CA PRO A 549 5.97 -1.70 -16.52
C PRO A 549 5.72 -2.79 -17.56
N VAL A 550 5.95 -2.55 -18.87
CA VAL A 550 5.76 -3.58 -19.91
C VAL A 550 6.95 -4.54 -19.92
N GLN A 551 8.15 -4.00 -19.73
CA GLN A 551 9.34 -4.82 -19.55
C GLN A 551 9.25 -5.66 -18.26
N SER A 552 8.92 -5.04 -17.12
CA SER A 552 8.80 -5.76 -15.85
C SER A 552 7.69 -6.80 -15.88
N PHE A 553 6.54 -6.49 -16.50
CA PHE A 553 5.49 -7.49 -16.78
C PHE A 553 6.04 -8.73 -17.49
N SER A 554 6.80 -8.51 -18.57
CA SER A 554 7.40 -9.60 -19.35
C SER A 554 8.44 -10.38 -18.54
N ALA A 555 9.24 -9.68 -17.73
CA ALA A 555 10.25 -10.29 -16.86
C ALA A 555 9.62 -11.19 -15.80
N ILE A 556 8.53 -10.76 -15.15
CA ILE A 556 7.82 -11.56 -14.15
C ILE A 556 7.21 -12.81 -14.79
N CYS A 557 6.54 -12.68 -15.94
CA CYS A 557 6.01 -13.84 -16.66
C CYS A 557 7.10 -14.85 -17.02
N ASN A 558 8.28 -14.37 -17.46
CA ASN A 558 9.41 -15.24 -17.77
C ASN A 558 9.98 -15.92 -16.51
N ALA A 559 10.12 -15.18 -15.41
CA ALA A 559 10.59 -15.71 -14.13
C ALA A 559 9.65 -16.79 -13.56
N VAL A 560 8.34 -16.69 -13.81
CA VAL A 560 7.41 -17.78 -13.47
C VAL A 560 7.60 -18.97 -14.42
N ALA A 561 7.75 -18.71 -15.72
CA ALA A 561 7.91 -19.75 -16.73
C ALA A 561 9.21 -20.57 -16.58
N ASP A 562 10.30 -19.95 -16.09
CA ASP A 562 11.57 -20.62 -15.82
C ASP A 562 11.73 -21.15 -14.38
N GLY A 563 10.75 -20.86 -13.52
CA GLY A 563 10.67 -21.34 -12.14
C GLY A 563 11.44 -20.50 -11.11
N THR A 564 11.97 -19.34 -11.50
CA THR A 564 12.57 -18.35 -10.59
C THR A 564 11.53 -17.76 -9.61
N LEU A 565 10.28 -17.63 -10.06
CA LEU A 565 9.11 -17.27 -9.24
C LEU A 565 8.10 -18.42 -9.23
N SER A 566 7.45 -18.66 -8.10
CA SER A 566 6.35 -19.61 -8.03
C SER A 566 5.05 -18.98 -8.52
N GLU A 567 4.31 -19.67 -9.40
CA GLU A 567 2.94 -19.22 -9.74
C GLU A 567 2.02 -19.15 -8.51
N TYR A 568 2.27 -19.97 -7.49
CA TYR A 568 1.52 -19.91 -6.22
C TYR A 568 1.70 -18.57 -5.50
N GLU A 569 2.88 -17.96 -5.56
CA GLU A 569 3.13 -16.65 -4.95
C GLU A 569 2.38 -15.55 -5.71
N ILE A 570 2.33 -15.66 -7.04
CA ILE A 570 1.54 -14.78 -7.91
C ILE A 570 0.05 -14.91 -7.61
N ASP A 571 -0.45 -16.14 -7.45
CA ASP A 571 -1.84 -16.39 -7.06
C ASP A 571 -2.18 -15.70 -5.74
N LYS A 572 -1.35 -15.88 -4.71
CA LYS A 572 -1.59 -15.28 -3.38
C LYS A 572 -1.55 -13.76 -3.41
N ALA A 573 -0.63 -13.17 -4.17
CA ALA A 573 -0.59 -11.71 -4.36
C ALA A 573 -1.85 -11.20 -5.08
N ALA A 574 -2.22 -11.83 -6.19
CA ALA A 574 -3.41 -11.47 -6.96
C ALA A 574 -4.69 -11.63 -6.13
N GLU A 575 -4.82 -12.70 -5.34
CA GLU A 575 -5.96 -12.95 -4.45
C GLU A 575 -6.16 -11.81 -3.46
N ARG A 576 -5.09 -11.34 -2.80
CA ARG A 576 -5.17 -10.21 -1.86
C ARG A 576 -5.61 -8.92 -2.55
N ILE A 577 -5.11 -8.67 -3.76
CA ILE A 577 -5.45 -7.48 -4.56
C ILE A 577 -6.91 -7.54 -5.03
N VAL A 578 -7.37 -8.69 -5.54
CA VAL A 578 -8.77 -8.89 -5.98
C VAL A 578 -9.72 -8.80 -4.79
N TYR A 579 -9.37 -9.42 -3.65
CA TYR A 579 -10.14 -9.29 -2.40
C TYR A 579 -10.24 -7.83 -1.96
N TRP A 580 -9.15 -7.06 -2.02
CA TRP A 580 -9.17 -5.63 -1.71
C TRP A 580 -10.14 -4.87 -2.63
N LYS A 581 -10.08 -5.13 -3.94
CA LYS A 581 -10.99 -4.52 -4.92
C LYS A 581 -12.46 -4.91 -4.69
N LEU A 582 -12.73 -6.17 -4.35
CA LEU A 582 -14.08 -6.66 -4.02
C LEU A 582 -14.63 -5.97 -2.77
N ARG A 583 -13.83 -5.86 -1.70
CA ARG A 583 -14.22 -5.14 -0.47
C ARG A 583 -14.61 -3.69 -0.73
N MET A 584 -13.92 -3.03 -1.67
CA MET A 584 -14.21 -1.66 -2.07
C MET A 584 -15.31 -1.54 -3.14
N ASN A 585 -15.88 -2.65 -3.60
CA ASN A 585 -16.81 -2.69 -4.73
C ASN A 585 -16.24 -2.00 -6.00
N VAL A 586 -14.94 -2.15 -6.20
CA VAL A 586 -14.22 -1.71 -7.41
C VAL A 586 -14.21 -2.83 -8.45
N TRP A 587 -14.32 -4.09 -8.02
CA TRP A 587 -14.44 -5.22 -8.94
C TRP A 587 -15.88 -5.32 -9.49
N SER A 588 -16.08 -5.13 -10.79
CA SER A 588 -17.36 -5.42 -11.44
C SER A 588 -17.34 -6.83 -12.01
N SER A 589 -18.32 -7.66 -11.63
CA SER A 589 -18.45 -9.05 -12.09
C SER A 589 -18.98 -9.22 -13.52
N ASP A 590 -18.99 -8.13 -14.31
CA ASP A 590 -19.58 -8.06 -15.65
C ASP A 590 -18.51 -7.95 -16.76
N GLY A 591 -17.24 -8.16 -16.41
CA GLY A 591 -16.08 -8.08 -17.31
C GLY A 591 -15.54 -9.44 -17.69
#